data_AF-A0A9K3N8W2-F1
#
_entry.id   AF-A0A9K3N8W2-F1
#
_cell.length_a   1.000
_cell.length_b   1.000
_cell.length_c   1.000
_cell.angle_alpha   90.00
_cell.angle_beta   90.00
_cell.angle_gamma   90.00
#
_symmetry.space_group_name_H-M   'P 1'
#
loop_
_entity.id
_entity.type
_entity.pdbx_description
1 polymer ?
#
loop_
_entity_poly.entity_id
_entity_poly.type
_entity_poly.pdbx_seq_one_letter_code
_entity_poly.pdbx_strand_id
1 'polypeptide(L)'
;MECESKAMEEENIVSVVRSIGRSLSRAAGSLGIEDVFSISSGCSHHSMEDEEALRWAALEKLSTYDRLRTTIFKHYVHVDQQEIPTDKMLLDVRELDPNAQQQFIDQILKVTVDDNGKFLKKFRDRVDKVGISLPTIEVRFQNLTIEADCHIGDRALPSLPNAARNIVESLLDFIGIHLYKKTKLAILKDVSGIIKPSRMTLLLGPPSSGKTTLLMAMSGKHDSSLKVEGEITYNGHKLCEFIPQRTSSYISQNDVHVGEMTVKETLDFSARCQGVGSRLDLLAEIARREKQARIFPDADVDLFMKATAIEGDAINLITYYTLRILGLDVCGDTIVGNAMRRGISGGQKKRVTTG
;
A
#
# COMPACT_ATOMS: atom_id res chain seq x y z
N MET A 1 13.29 52.18 -37.95
CA MET A 1 14.39 51.42 -37.31
C MET A 1 14.04 51.32 -35.84
N GLU A 2 13.49 50.25 -35.28
CA GLU A 2 13.34 48.86 -35.73
C GLU A 2 11.87 48.48 -35.55
N CYS A 3 11.18 48.28 -36.66
CA CYS A 3 9.90 47.61 -36.76
C CYS A 3 9.86 47.00 -38.16
N GLU A 4 10.88 46.20 -38.45
CA GLU A 4 11.14 45.50 -39.71
C GLU A 4 12.29 44.52 -39.44
N SER A 5 11.98 43.42 -38.74
CA SER A 5 12.91 42.29 -38.50
C SER A 5 12.13 41.06 -38.02
N LYS A 6 10.92 40.85 -38.54
CA LYS A 6 10.05 39.72 -38.16
C LYS A 6 9.28 39.11 -39.35
N ALA A 7 9.87 39.13 -40.53
CA ALA A 7 9.30 38.51 -41.72
C ALA A 7 10.41 38.09 -42.69
N MET A 8 11.27 37.15 -42.29
CA MET A 8 12.15 36.43 -43.22
C MET A 8 12.80 35.19 -42.58
N GLU A 9 12.02 34.33 -41.92
CA GLU A 9 12.50 32.99 -41.53
C GLU A 9 11.35 31.98 -41.30
N GLU A 10 10.32 32.04 -42.15
CA GLU A 10 9.26 31.04 -42.23
C GLU A 10 8.91 30.81 -43.71
N GLU A 11 9.84 30.24 -44.48
CA GLU A 11 9.55 29.65 -45.79
C GLU A 11 10.77 28.84 -46.29
N ASN A 12 11.05 27.68 -45.67
CA ASN A 12 12.05 26.76 -46.23
C ASN A 12 11.96 25.29 -45.78
N ILE A 13 10.75 24.75 -45.54
CA ILE A 13 10.56 23.30 -45.31
C ILE A 13 9.26 22.81 -45.96
N VAL A 14 9.08 23.00 -47.28
CA VAL A 14 7.98 22.33 -48.05
C VAL A 14 8.41 21.83 -49.45
N SER A 15 9.65 22.05 -49.92
CA SER A 15 10.00 21.79 -51.34
C SER A 15 10.86 20.56 -51.65
N VAL A 16 11.16 19.67 -50.70
CA VAL A 16 12.05 18.50 -50.95
C VAL A 16 11.29 17.19 -51.25
N VAL A 17 9.95 17.18 -51.20
CA VAL A 17 9.14 16.05 -51.68
C VAL A 17 8.59 16.36 -53.06
N ARG A 18 9.40 16.17 -54.10
CA ARG A 18 8.98 15.81 -55.48
C ARG A 18 10.21 15.72 -56.39
N SER A 19 10.27 14.65 -57.18
CA SER A 19 11.16 14.41 -58.34
C SER A 19 12.39 13.52 -58.12
N ILE A 20 12.17 12.20 -58.07
CA ILE A 20 12.96 11.27 -58.91
C ILE A 20 11.96 10.30 -59.54
N GLY A 21 11.84 10.35 -60.86
CA GLY A 21 10.94 9.51 -61.63
C GLY A 21 11.70 8.69 -62.68
N ARG A 22 11.24 7.43 -62.81
CA ARG A 22 11.16 6.61 -64.05
C ARG A 22 12.51 6.07 -64.57
N SER A 23 12.67 4.80 -64.92
CA SER A 23 11.85 4.02 -65.86
C SER A 23 12.23 2.54 -65.84
N LEU A 24 11.28 1.64 -66.12
CA LEU A 24 11.34 0.63 -67.20
C LEU A 24 10.00 -0.14 -67.23
N SER A 25 9.59 -0.52 -68.43
CA SER A 25 8.19 -0.76 -68.81
C SER A 25 7.96 -2.10 -69.50
N ARG A 26 6.76 -2.67 -69.26
CA ARG A 26 5.97 -3.63 -70.08
C ARG A 26 6.44 -5.08 -70.21
N ALA A 27 5.60 -6.00 -69.74
CA ALA A 27 5.04 -7.09 -70.57
C ALA A 27 3.75 -7.63 -69.93
N ALA A 28 2.80 -7.99 -70.78
CA ALA A 28 1.45 -8.46 -70.46
C ALA A 28 1.43 -9.96 -70.10
N GLY A 29 0.39 -10.41 -69.38
CA GLY A 29 0.09 -11.84 -69.23
C GLY A 29 -0.85 -12.13 -68.06
N SER A 30 -2.14 -12.22 -68.35
CA SER A 30 -3.16 -12.81 -67.47
C SER A 30 -2.88 -14.30 -67.26
N LEU A 31 -2.88 -14.77 -66.00
CA LEU A 31 -3.46 -16.05 -65.54
C LEU A 31 -3.20 -16.20 -64.03
N GLY A 32 -4.26 -16.46 -63.28
CA GLY A 32 -4.37 -16.19 -61.85
C GLY A 32 -3.57 -17.08 -60.91
N ILE A 33 -3.26 -16.48 -59.76
CA ILE A 33 -3.10 -17.12 -58.45
C ILE A 33 -3.80 -16.17 -57.45
N GLU A 34 -5.13 -16.15 -57.49
CA GLU A 34 -5.91 -15.75 -56.31
C GLU A 34 -5.91 -16.97 -55.38
N ASP A 35 -4.96 -17.01 -54.44
CA ASP A 35 -5.01 -17.79 -53.16
C ASP A 35 -3.61 -17.85 -52.48
N VAL A 36 -3.00 -16.69 -52.16
CA VAL A 36 -1.79 -16.65 -51.29
C VAL A 36 -1.90 -15.62 -50.15
N PHE A 37 -2.96 -14.80 -50.11
CA PHE A 37 -3.20 -13.88 -49.00
C PHE A 37 -4.58 -14.10 -48.38
N SER A 38 -4.84 -15.34 -47.96
CA SER A 38 -5.73 -15.55 -46.81
C SER A 38 -4.92 -15.26 -45.56
N ILE A 39 -5.15 -14.08 -45.00
CA ILE A 39 -4.81 -13.71 -43.63
C ILE A 39 -5.38 -14.79 -42.72
N SER A 40 -4.52 -15.73 -42.33
CA SER A 40 -4.82 -16.72 -41.31
C SER A 40 -4.49 -16.09 -39.96
N SER A 41 -5.56 -15.74 -39.26
CA SER A 41 -5.57 -15.49 -37.82
C SER A 41 -5.03 -16.72 -37.10
N GLY A 42 -3.73 -16.72 -36.87
CA GLY A 42 -3.01 -17.78 -36.19
C GLY A 42 -1.70 -17.24 -35.63
N CYS A 43 -1.77 -16.26 -34.73
CA CYS A 43 -0.62 -15.84 -33.93
C CYS A 43 -0.19 -17.05 -33.09
N SER A 44 0.86 -17.73 -33.54
CA SER A 44 1.50 -18.82 -32.84
C SER A 44 2.04 -18.34 -31.49
N HIS A 45 1.72 -19.05 -30.41
CA HIS A 45 2.20 -18.80 -29.04
C HIS A 45 3.71 -18.53 -28.95
N HIS A 46 4.50 -19.11 -29.87
CA HIS A 46 5.95 -18.96 -29.97
C HIS A 46 6.41 -17.51 -30.25
N SER A 47 5.68 -16.72 -31.05
CA SER A 47 6.11 -15.35 -31.38
C SER A 47 5.99 -14.40 -30.19
N MET A 48 5.02 -14.67 -29.29
CA MET A 48 4.82 -13.87 -28.07
C MET A 48 5.91 -14.14 -27.03
N GLU A 49 6.37 -15.39 -26.91
CA GLU A 49 7.44 -15.78 -25.99
C GLU A 49 8.79 -15.16 -26.39
N ASP A 50 9.10 -15.13 -27.69
CA ASP A 50 10.33 -14.51 -28.21
C ASP A 50 10.33 -12.99 -27.97
N GLU A 51 9.18 -12.32 -28.15
CA GLU A 51 9.05 -10.90 -27.82
C GLU A 51 9.20 -10.62 -26.32
N GLU A 52 8.61 -11.46 -25.45
CA GLU A 52 8.77 -11.32 -24.01
C GLU A 52 10.23 -11.50 -23.58
N ALA A 53 10.93 -12.48 -24.17
CA ALA A 53 12.36 -12.70 -23.92
C ALA A 53 13.21 -11.49 -24.33
N LEU A 54 12.92 -10.84 -25.46
CA LEU A 54 13.59 -9.60 -25.88
C LEU A 54 13.34 -8.45 -24.91
N ARG A 55 12.12 -8.31 -24.36
CA ARG A 55 11.79 -7.29 -23.36
C ARG A 55 12.57 -7.48 -22.07
N TRP A 56 12.69 -8.72 -21.60
CA TRP A 56 13.52 -9.05 -20.43
C TRP A 56 15.01 -8.77 -20.68
N ALA A 57 15.53 -9.11 -21.86
CA ALA A 57 16.91 -8.82 -22.23
C ALA A 57 17.19 -7.31 -22.28
N ALA A 58 16.22 -6.49 -22.71
CA ALA A 58 16.33 -5.03 -22.66
C ALA A 58 16.36 -4.51 -21.21
N LEU A 59 15.50 -5.04 -20.34
CA LEU A 59 15.46 -4.68 -18.93
C LEU A 59 16.77 -5.04 -18.18
N GLU A 60 17.42 -6.15 -18.55
CA GLU A 60 18.70 -6.55 -17.96
C GLU A 60 19.89 -5.66 -18.33
N LYS A 61 19.81 -4.95 -19.47
CA LYS A 61 20.84 -3.99 -19.90
C LYS A 61 20.82 -2.69 -19.09
N LEU A 62 19.73 -2.40 -18.39
CA LEU A 62 19.59 -1.21 -17.57
C LEU A 62 20.51 -1.25 -16.33
N SER A 63 20.85 -0.07 -15.81
CA SER A 63 21.56 0.05 -14.55
C SER A 63 20.76 -0.58 -13.40
N THR A 64 21.42 -0.95 -12.29
CA THR A 64 20.72 -1.52 -11.13
C THR A 64 19.62 -0.60 -10.62
N TYR A 65 19.85 0.71 -10.63
CA TYR A 65 18.87 1.71 -10.21
C TYR A 65 17.69 1.81 -11.18
N ASP A 66 17.96 1.91 -12.48
CA ASP A 66 16.92 2.03 -13.50
C ASP A 66 16.06 0.76 -13.57
N ARG A 67 16.67 -0.41 -13.38
CA ARG A 67 15.97 -1.69 -13.39
C ARG A 67 14.98 -1.85 -12.23
N LEU A 68 15.22 -1.21 -11.08
CA LEU A 68 14.30 -1.24 -9.94
C LEU A 68 13.07 -0.36 -10.16
N ARG A 69 13.12 0.58 -11.10
CA ARG A 69 12.00 1.49 -11.42
C ARG A 69 11.33 1.23 -12.75
N THR A 70 12.00 0.51 -13.66
CA THR A 70 11.46 0.21 -14.98
C THR A 70 10.83 -1.17 -14.99
N THR A 71 9.63 -1.31 -15.52
CA THR A 71 8.93 -2.60 -15.67
C THR A 71 8.47 -2.84 -17.11
N ILE A 72 8.14 -4.08 -17.43
CA ILE A 72 7.56 -4.45 -18.72
C ILE A 72 6.04 -4.23 -18.60
N PHE A 73 5.52 -3.28 -19.37
CA PHE A 73 4.12 -2.89 -19.26
C PHE A 73 3.27 -3.54 -20.36
N LYS A 74 2.26 -4.32 -19.97
CA LYS A 74 1.35 -4.99 -20.92
C LYS A 74 0.12 -4.12 -21.19
N HIS A 75 0.11 -3.37 -22.30
CA HIS A 75 -1.12 -2.84 -22.93
C HIS A 75 -2.12 -2.07 -22.01
N TYR A 76 -1.68 -1.05 -21.25
CA TYR A 76 -2.61 -0.14 -20.53
C TYR A 76 -2.63 1.30 -21.04
N VAL A 77 -2.04 1.56 -22.21
CA VAL A 77 -2.28 2.82 -22.93
C VAL A 77 -3.08 2.44 -24.16
N HIS A 78 -4.25 3.06 -24.35
CA HIS A 78 -4.88 3.13 -25.66
C HIS A 78 -3.92 3.89 -26.58
N VAL A 79 -2.94 3.20 -27.14
CA VAL A 79 -2.14 3.73 -28.24
C VAL A 79 -2.85 3.27 -29.49
N ASP A 80 -3.37 4.23 -30.25
CA ASP A 80 -3.95 3.99 -31.57
C ASP A 80 -3.03 3.09 -32.40
N GLN A 81 -3.65 2.20 -33.18
CA GLN A 81 -3.05 1.11 -33.94
C GLN A 81 -1.93 1.54 -34.90
N GLN A 82 -0.72 1.78 -34.35
CA GLN A 82 0.51 1.89 -35.11
C GLN A 82 1.61 1.12 -34.39
N GLU A 83 2.37 0.32 -35.15
CA GLU A 83 3.49 -0.51 -34.69
C GLU A 83 4.42 0.30 -33.77
N ILE A 84 4.51 -0.12 -32.51
CA ILE A 84 5.25 0.61 -31.49
C ILE A 84 6.71 0.11 -31.48
N PRO A 85 7.72 1.01 -31.58
CA PRO A 85 9.13 0.66 -31.43
C PRO A 85 9.43 0.18 -29.99
N THR A 86 10.37 -0.75 -29.86
CA THR A 86 10.73 -1.49 -28.64
C THR A 86 11.04 -0.59 -27.42
N ASP A 87 11.42 0.67 -27.64
CA ASP A 87 11.70 1.67 -26.59
C ASP A 87 10.46 2.16 -25.82
N LYS A 88 9.24 1.98 -26.33
CA LYS A 88 7.98 2.30 -25.59
C LYS A 88 7.40 1.09 -24.84
N MET A 89 8.11 -0.04 -24.80
CA MET A 89 7.65 -1.28 -24.14
C MET A 89 8.13 -1.43 -22.69
N LEU A 90 9.10 -0.59 -22.30
CA LEU A 90 9.59 -0.45 -20.93
C LEU A 90 8.97 0.82 -20.34
N LEU A 91 8.39 0.70 -19.16
CA LEU A 91 7.75 1.82 -18.48
C LEU A 91 8.50 2.12 -17.19
N ASP A 92 9.01 3.35 -17.05
CA ASP A 92 9.39 3.86 -15.73
C ASP A 92 8.11 4.04 -14.92
N VAL A 93 8.07 3.39 -13.77
CA VAL A 93 6.89 3.36 -12.90
C VAL A 93 6.51 4.75 -12.39
N ARG A 94 7.43 5.73 -12.42
CA ARG A 94 7.14 7.13 -12.06
C ARG A 94 6.34 7.88 -13.12
N GLU A 95 6.33 7.38 -14.34
CA GLU A 95 5.60 7.98 -15.47
C GLU A 95 4.18 7.43 -15.59
N LEU A 96 3.78 6.50 -14.71
CA LEU A 96 2.43 5.96 -14.66
C LEU A 96 1.42 7.03 -14.28
N ASP A 97 0.56 7.37 -15.23
CA ASP A 97 -0.55 8.27 -14.98
C ASP A 97 -1.60 7.65 -14.03
N PRO A 98 -2.38 8.47 -13.30
CA PRO A 98 -3.37 7.97 -12.35
C PRO A 98 -4.45 7.06 -12.94
N ASN A 99 -4.79 7.21 -14.22
CA ASN A 99 -5.81 6.39 -14.89
C ASN A 99 -5.24 5.01 -15.23
N ALA A 100 -4.00 4.94 -15.73
CA ALA A 100 -3.30 3.67 -15.92
C ALA A 100 -3.13 2.89 -14.60
N GLN A 101 -2.84 3.58 -13.49
CA GLN A 101 -2.79 2.96 -12.15
C GLN A 101 -4.14 2.34 -11.77
N GLN A 102 -5.25 3.05 -11.99
CA GLN A 102 -6.60 2.53 -11.73
C GLN A 102 -6.94 1.33 -12.61
N GLN A 103 -6.68 1.42 -13.91
CA GLN A 103 -6.94 0.33 -14.86
C GLN A 103 -6.15 -0.94 -14.51
N PHE A 104 -4.90 -0.78 -14.08
CA PHE A 104 -4.10 -1.89 -13.59
C PHE A 104 -4.76 -2.58 -12.38
N ILE A 105 -5.18 -1.80 -11.38
CA ILE A 105 -5.88 -2.32 -10.19
C ILE A 105 -7.19 -3.04 -10.58
N ASP A 106 -7.92 -2.51 -11.54
CA ASP A 106 -9.20 -3.06 -11.96
C ASP A 106 -9.04 -4.37 -12.71
N GLN A 107 -7.93 -4.54 -13.43
CA GLN A 107 -7.58 -5.80 -14.06
C GLN A 107 -7.14 -6.85 -13.03
N ILE A 108 -6.29 -6.50 -12.06
CA ILE A 108 -5.77 -7.46 -11.08
C ILE A 108 -6.82 -7.85 -10.02
N LEU A 109 -7.82 -7.01 -9.75
CA LEU A 109 -8.83 -7.19 -8.70
C LEU A 109 -10.27 -7.20 -9.22
N LYS A 110 -10.50 -7.76 -10.42
CA LYS A 110 -11.82 -7.79 -11.08
C LYS A 110 -12.92 -8.42 -10.21
N VAL A 111 -12.62 -9.51 -9.51
CA VAL A 111 -13.44 -10.12 -8.45
C VAL A 111 -12.65 -10.05 -7.14
N THR A 112 -12.95 -9.05 -6.31
CA THR A 112 -12.07 -8.55 -5.24
C THR A 112 -11.56 -9.59 -4.23
N VAL A 113 -12.31 -10.66 -3.92
CA VAL A 113 -11.89 -11.67 -2.93
C VAL A 113 -11.04 -12.77 -3.58
N ASP A 114 -11.55 -13.42 -4.63
CA ASP A 114 -10.88 -14.55 -5.26
C ASP A 114 -9.63 -14.13 -6.05
N ASP A 115 -9.68 -12.97 -6.71
CA ASP A 115 -8.56 -12.50 -7.53
C ASP A 115 -7.44 -11.90 -6.67
N ASN A 116 -7.77 -11.28 -5.53
CA ASN A 116 -6.76 -10.87 -4.55
C ASN A 116 -5.98 -12.07 -4.00
N GLY A 117 -6.68 -13.18 -3.68
CA GLY A 117 -6.03 -14.41 -3.23
C GLY A 117 -5.03 -14.97 -4.25
N LYS A 118 -5.40 -14.97 -5.54
CA LYS A 118 -4.50 -15.39 -6.63
C LYS A 118 -3.30 -14.45 -6.77
N PHE A 119 -3.54 -13.14 -6.73
CA PHE A 119 -2.48 -12.13 -6.82
C PHE A 119 -1.48 -12.26 -5.68
N LEU A 120 -1.95 -12.33 -4.42
CA LEU A 120 -1.10 -12.53 -3.25
C LEU A 120 -0.33 -13.85 -3.30
N LYS A 121 -0.92 -14.91 -3.88
CA LYS A 121 -0.20 -16.16 -4.13
C LYS A 121 0.93 -15.98 -5.12
N LYS A 122 0.71 -15.32 -6.27
CA LYS A 122 1.79 -15.01 -7.23
C LYS A 122 2.90 -14.17 -6.59
N PHE A 123 2.54 -13.18 -5.78
CA PHE A 123 3.49 -12.39 -5.01
C PHE A 123 4.32 -13.29 -4.07
N ARG A 124 3.66 -14.16 -3.30
CA ARG A 124 4.34 -15.09 -2.40
C ARG A 124 5.26 -16.05 -3.16
N ASP A 125 4.78 -16.63 -4.25
CA ASP A 125 5.54 -17.54 -5.10
C ASP A 125 6.81 -16.86 -5.66
N ARG A 126 6.74 -15.57 -6.03
CA ARG A 126 7.92 -14.79 -6.45
C ARG A 126 8.97 -14.71 -5.34
N VAL A 127 8.56 -14.36 -4.12
CA VAL A 127 9.45 -14.25 -2.96
C VAL A 127 10.05 -15.61 -2.57
N ASP A 128 9.24 -16.68 -2.62
CA ASP A 128 9.67 -18.03 -2.26
C ASP A 128 10.62 -18.63 -3.30
N LYS A 129 10.43 -18.35 -4.59
CA LYS A 129 11.34 -18.79 -5.68
C LYS A 129 12.78 -18.32 -5.47
N VAL A 130 12.98 -17.17 -4.83
CA VAL A 130 14.32 -16.64 -4.50
C VAL A 130 14.78 -16.99 -3.09
N GLY A 131 14.03 -17.84 -2.37
CA GLY A 131 14.39 -18.31 -1.04
C GLY A 131 14.44 -17.21 0.03
N ILE A 132 13.58 -16.19 -0.09
CA ILE A 132 13.47 -15.14 0.93
C ILE A 132 12.35 -15.51 1.90
N SER A 133 12.69 -15.65 3.18
CA SER A 133 11.68 -15.85 4.23
C SER A 133 11.15 -14.50 4.70
N LEU A 134 9.87 -14.22 4.44
CA LEU A 134 9.22 -13.04 5.03
C LEU A 134 9.14 -13.16 6.57
N PRO A 135 9.42 -12.06 7.31
CA PRO A 135 9.37 -12.07 8.75
C PRO A 135 7.95 -12.35 9.25
N THR A 136 7.83 -13.21 10.27
CA THR A 136 6.57 -13.47 10.97
C THR A 136 6.68 -12.98 12.40
N ILE A 137 5.56 -12.66 13.03
CA ILE A 137 5.52 -12.12 14.39
C ILE A 137 4.72 -13.08 15.27
N GLU A 138 5.39 -13.67 16.26
CA GLU A 138 4.76 -14.32 17.40
C GLU A 138 4.73 -13.33 18.57
N VAL A 139 3.54 -13.09 19.13
CA VAL A 139 3.38 -12.26 20.33
C VAL A 139 3.15 -13.19 21.52
N ARG A 140 3.96 -13.02 22.57
CA ARG A 140 3.85 -13.78 23.81
C ARG A 140 3.67 -12.82 24.98
N PHE A 141 2.71 -13.13 25.83
CA PHE A 141 2.49 -12.42 27.09
C PHE A 141 2.53 -13.40 28.25
N GLN A 142 3.25 -13.06 29.31
CA GLN A 142 3.47 -13.92 30.47
C GLN A 142 3.21 -13.12 31.75
N ASN A 143 2.40 -13.73 32.61
CA ASN A 143 2.03 -13.26 33.95
C ASN A 143 1.57 -11.80 33.92
N LEU A 144 0.81 -11.41 32.88
CA LEU A 144 0.42 -10.04 32.63
C LEU A 144 -0.66 -9.62 33.64
N THR A 145 -0.33 -8.64 34.46
CA THR A 145 -1.22 -8.02 35.44
C THR A 145 -1.30 -6.53 35.17
N ILE A 146 -2.52 -6.00 35.04
CA ILE A 146 -2.75 -4.59 34.76
C ILE A 146 -3.63 -4.02 35.86
N GLU A 147 -3.13 -3.00 36.55
CA GLU A 147 -3.82 -2.33 37.65
C GLU A 147 -4.07 -0.85 37.31
N ALA A 148 -5.21 -0.34 37.76
CA ALA A 148 -5.53 1.07 37.75
C ALA A 148 -5.63 1.59 39.18
N ASP A 149 -5.06 2.78 39.43
CA ASP A 149 -5.32 3.49 40.69
C ASP A 149 -6.67 4.20 40.60
N CYS A 150 -7.64 3.77 41.41
CA CYS A 150 -8.96 4.38 41.48
C CYS A 150 -9.11 5.20 42.78
N HIS A 151 -9.69 6.39 42.66
CA HIS A 151 -10.15 7.19 43.79
C HIS A 151 -11.51 6.67 44.26
N ILE A 152 -11.67 6.37 45.55
CA ILE A 152 -12.90 5.81 46.12
C ILE A 152 -13.93 6.92 46.40
N GLY A 153 -15.23 6.62 46.23
CA GLY A 153 -16.37 7.45 46.68
C GLY A 153 -17.02 8.30 45.58
N ASP A 154 -17.66 9.43 45.95
CA ASP A 154 -18.29 10.44 45.05
C ASP A 154 -17.32 11.06 44.01
N ARG A 155 -16.06 10.62 44.02
CA ARG A 155 -14.94 11.04 43.16
C ARG A 155 -14.74 10.14 41.93
N ALA A 156 -15.54 9.09 41.75
CA ALA A 156 -15.43 8.18 40.60
C ALA A 156 -15.77 8.85 39.24
N LEU A 157 -16.47 9.97 39.26
CA LEU A 157 -16.76 10.79 38.08
C LEU A 157 -15.97 12.11 38.15
N PRO A 158 -15.26 12.51 37.08
CA PRO A 158 -14.57 13.79 37.02
C PRO A 158 -15.61 14.91 36.90
N SER A 159 -16.11 15.37 38.04
CA SER A 159 -16.90 16.60 38.13
C SER A 159 -15.97 17.78 38.40
N LEU A 160 -16.33 18.98 37.90
CA LEU A 160 -15.60 20.22 38.17
C LEU A 160 -15.26 20.44 39.67
N PRO A 161 -16.17 20.22 40.64
CA PRO A 161 -15.84 20.35 42.06
C PRO A 161 -14.88 19.27 42.57
N ASN A 162 -14.91 18.05 42.00
CA ASN A 162 -13.95 17.00 42.34
C ASN A 162 -12.56 17.31 41.79
N ALA A 163 -12.47 17.90 40.60
CA ALA A 163 -11.20 18.34 40.01
C ALA A 163 -10.54 19.47 40.82
N ALA A 164 -11.32 20.48 41.25
CA ALA A 164 -10.83 21.56 42.11
C ALA A 164 -10.31 21.04 43.47
N ARG A 165 -11.02 20.08 44.08
CA ARG A 165 -10.56 19.40 45.29
C ARG A 165 -9.27 18.61 45.06
N ASN A 166 -9.13 17.92 43.93
CA ASN A 166 -7.90 17.18 43.61
C ASN A 166 -6.69 18.11 43.45
N ILE A 167 -6.86 19.32 42.90
CA ILE A 167 -5.78 20.32 42.77
C ILE A 167 -5.36 20.84 44.15
N VAL A 168 -6.32 21.21 45.00
CA VAL A 168 -6.05 21.69 46.36
C VAL A 168 -5.38 20.59 47.21
N GLU A 169 -5.84 19.35 47.08
CA GLU A 169 -5.22 18.22 47.78
C GLU A 169 -3.84 17.86 47.24
N SER A 170 -3.57 18.01 45.93
CA SER A 170 -2.22 17.83 45.37
C SER A 170 -1.22 18.86 45.91
N LEU A 171 -1.70 20.09 46.18
CA LEU A 171 -0.94 21.13 46.88
C LEU A 171 -0.68 20.79 48.35
N LEU A 172 -1.64 20.16 49.03
CA LEU A 172 -1.50 19.69 50.42
C LEU A 172 -0.55 18.47 50.53
N ASP A 173 -0.56 17.60 49.52
CA ASP A 173 0.41 16.49 49.36
C ASP A 173 1.84 17.04 49.25
N PHE A 174 2.05 18.15 48.54
CA PHE A 174 3.34 18.84 48.45
C PHE A 174 3.83 19.40 49.80
N ILE A 175 2.90 19.59 50.75
CA ILE A 175 3.16 20.08 52.11
C ILE A 175 3.21 18.90 53.13
N GLY A 176 3.11 17.65 52.66
CA GLY A 176 3.31 16.45 53.48
C GLY A 176 2.06 15.95 54.20
N ILE A 177 0.86 16.39 53.80
CA ILE A 177 -0.41 15.92 54.38
C ILE A 177 -1.14 15.03 53.37
N HIS A 178 -0.93 13.71 53.47
CA HIS A 178 -1.57 12.72 52.60
C HIS A 178 -3.01 12.42 53.04
N LEU A 179 -3.99 13.00 52.34
CA LEU A 179 -5.42 12.88 52.67
C LEU A 179 -6.23 11.86 51.83
N TYR A 180 -5.61 11.07 50.95
CA TYR A 180 -6.36 10.12 50.10
C TYR A 180 -6.02 8.64 50.30
N LYS A 181 -7.04 7.79 50.17
CA LYS A 181 -6.89 6.35 49.94
C LYS A 181 -7.10 6.05 48.45
N LYS A 182 -6.03 5.72 47.72
CA LYS A 182 -6.11 5.09 46.39
C LYS A 182 -6.41 3.60 46.58
N THR A 183 -7.36 3.06 45.83
CA THR A 183 -7.55 1.61 45.74
C THR A 183 -7.05 1.14 44.38
N LYS A 184 -6.27 0.07 44.40
CA LYS A 184 -5.81 -0.61 43.19
C LYS A 184 -6.91 -1.49 42.66
N LEU A 185 -7.42 -1.17 41.47
CA LEU A 185 -8.31 -2.03 40.73
C LEU A 185 -7.50 -2.85 39.73
N ALA A 186 -7.36 -4.14 39.99
CA ALA A 186 -6.74 -5.06 39.04
C ALA A 186 -7.72 -5.37 37.89
N ILE A 187 -7.42 -4.85 36.70
CA ILE A 187 -8.18 -5.03 35.46
C ILE A 187 -7.87 -6.42 34.86
N LEU A 188 -6.59 -6.77 34.79
CA LEU A 188 -6.12 -8.09 34.37
C LEU A 188 -5.28 -8.70 35.49
N LYS A 189 -5.40 -10.02 35.69
CA LYS A 189 -4.70 -10.75 36.75
C LYS A 189 -4.03 -11.98 36.15
N ASP A 190 -2.70 -12.00 36.19
CA ASP A 190 -1.85 -13.14 35.85
C ASP A 190 -2.22 -13.82 34.51
N VAL A 191 -2.36 -13.02 33.45
CA VAL A 191 -2.79 -13.50 32.14
C VAL A 191 -1.57 -13.92 31.31
N SER A 192 -1.59 -15.15 30.78
CA SER A 192 -0.51 -15.70 29.95
C SER A 192 -1.04 -16.32 28.66
N GLY A 193 -0.29 -16.21 27.56
CA GLY A 193 -0.71 -16.72 26.27
C GLY A 193 0.24 -16.38 25.11
N ILE A 194 -0.07 -16.95 23.94
CA ILE A 194 0.73 -16.81 22.72
C ILE A 194 -0.22 -16.60 21.53
N ILE A 195 0.03 -15.55 20.75
CA ILE A 195 -0.61 -15.29 19.46
C ILE A 195 0.35 -15.77 18.38
N LYS A 196 -0.06 -16.81 17.65
CA LYS A 196 0.73 -17.39 16.56
C LYS A 196 0.55 -16.57 15.27
N PRO A 197 1.61 -16.42 14.46
CA PRO A 197 1.50 -15.76 13.15
C PRO A 197 0.56 -16.51 12.21
N SER A 198 0.06 -15.81 11.19
CA SER A 198 -0.79 -16.36 10.14
C SER A 198 -2.10 -17.00 10.63
N ARG A 199 -2.63 -16.54 11.77
CA ARG A 199 -3.91 -16.98 12.33
C ARG A 199 -4.74 -15.80 12.80
N MET A 200 -6.05 -15.93 12.66
CA MET A 200 -7.00 -15.03 13.31
C MET A 200 -7.29 -15.55 14.72
N THR A 201 -7.00 -14.74 15.73
CA THR A 201 -7.30 -15.05 17.14
C THR A 201 -8.51 -14.24 17.59
N LEU A 202 -9.57 -14.94 18.00
CA LEU A 202 -10.79 -14.32 18.49
C LEU A 202 -10.76 -14.23 20.03
N LEU A 203 -10.78 -13.00 20.57
CA LEU A 203 -10.85 -12.75 22.01
C LEU A 203 -12.29 -12.44 22.42
N LEU A 204 -12.93 -13.36 23.14
CA LEU A 204 -14.30 -13.21 23.65
C LEU A 204 -14.31 -12.99 25.16
N GLY A 205 -15.24 -12.17 25.62
CA GLY A 205 -15.44 -11.90 27.04
C GLY A 205 -16.56 -10.89 27.26
N PRO A 206 -17.21 -10.89 28.43
CA PRO A 206 -18.30 -9.98 28.74
C PRO A 206 -17.84 -8.51 28.72
N PRO A 207 -18.76 -7.53 28.64
CA PRO A 207 -18.40 -6.12 28.82
C PRO A 207 -17.57 -5.92 30.10
N SER A 208 -16.61 -5.01 30.07
CA SER A 208 -15.69 -4.72 31.18
C SER A 208 -14.73 -5.85 31.59
N SER A 209 -14.59 -6.92 30.81
CA SER A 209 -13.64 -8.01 31.07
C SER A 209 -12.16 -7.70 30.75
N GLY A 210 -11.80 -6.44 30.47
CA GLY A 210 -10.42 -6.05 30.17
C GLY A 210 -9.90 -6.39 28.76
N LYS A 211 -10.76 -6.77 27.80
CA LYS A 211 -10.34 -7.12 26.42
C LYS A 211 -9.56 -6.00 25.73
N THR A 212 -10.14 -4.81 25.74
CA THR A 212 -9.54 -3.62 25.13
C THR A 212 -8.21 -3.30 25.81
N THR A 213 -8.15 -3.42 27.14
CA THR A 213 -6.92 -3.23 27.92
C THR A 213 -5.84 -4.23 27.53
N LEU A 214 -6.19 -5.51 27.35
CA LEU A 214 -5.25 -6.54 26.89
C LEU A 214 -4.71 -6.23 25.48
N LEU A 215 -5.58 -5.85 24.53
CA LEU A 215 -5.17 -5.49 23.17
C LEU A 215 -4.27 -4.24 23.13
N MET A 216 -4.59 -3.22 23.95
CA MET A 216 -3.78 -2.01 24.07
C MET A 216 -2.42 -2.29 24.70
N ALA A 217 -2.36 -3.16 25.72
CA ALA A 217 -1.10 -3.59 26.32
C ALA A 217 -0.21 -4.32 25.32
N MET A 218 -0.77 -5.27 24.55
CA MET A 218 -0.03 -6.02 23.53
C MET A 218 0.49 -5.14 22.39
N SER A 219 -0.23 -4.07 22.03
CA SER A 219 0.20 -3.13 20.98
C SER A 219 1.13 -2.01 21.48
N GLY A 220 1.52 -2.04 22.75
CA GLY A 220 2.36 -0.99 23.34
C GLY A 220 1.67 0.38 23.44
N LYS A 221 0.33 0.41 23.40
CA LYS A 221 -0.49 1.63 23.54
C LYS A 221 -1.23 1.69 24.89
N HIS A 222 -0.60 1.24 25.97
CA HIS A 222 -1.22 1.32 27.30
C HIS A 222 -1.25 2.78 27.77
N ASP A 223 -2.27 3.11 28.57
CA ASP A 223 -2.35 4.41 29.24
C ASP A 223 -1.27 4.47 30.33
N SER A 224 -0.51 5.57 30.37
CA SER A 224 0.55 5.80 31.36
C SER A 224 0.08 5.78 32.81
N SER A 225 -1.23 5.95 33.05
CA SER A 225 -1.84 5.83 34.37
C SER A 225 -2.02 4.39 34.84
N LEU A 226 -1.87 3.40 33.95
CA LEU A 226 -2.00 1.99 34.28
C LEU A 226 -0.66 1.39 34.67
N LYS A 227 -0.64 0.66 35.78
CA LYS A 227 0.52 -0.14 36.16
C LYS A 227 0.46 -1.47 35.43
N VAL A 228 1.46 -1.74 34.58
CA VAL A 228 1.60 -3.00 33.85
C VAL A 228 2.73 -3.81 34.48
N GLU A 229 2.40 -5.01 34.95
CA GLU A 229 3.34 -6.02 35.46
C GLU A 229 3.30 -7.26 34.56
N GLY A 230 4.39 -8.01 34.52
CA GLY A 230 4.56 -9.13 33.59
C GLY A 230 5.37 -8.75 32.34
N GLU A 231 5.39 -9.63 31.35
CA GLU A 231 6.24 -9.49 30.18
C GLU A 231 5.47 -9.71 28.88
N ILE A 232 5.69 -8.82 27.90
CA ILE A 232 5.17 -8.94 26.54
C ILE A 232 6.36 -8.91 25.57
N THR A 233 6.48 -9.95 24.75
CA THR A 233 7.56 -10.11 23.78
C THR A 233 7.04 -10.37 22.37
N TYR A 234 7.76 -9.84 21.39
CA TYR A 234 7.57 -10.05 19.96
C TYR A 234 8.78 -10.83 19.45
N ASN A 235 8.62 -12.10 19.11
CA ASN A 235 9.73 -13.00 18.76
C ASN A 235 10.87 -13.00 19.81
N GLY A 236 10.54 -12.85 21.10
CA GLY A 236 11.52 -12.78 22.19
C GLY A 236 12.04 -11.37 22.52
N HIS A 237 11.74 -10.36 21.70
CA HIS A 237 12.12 -8.97 21.97
C HIS A 237 11.07 -8.25 22.82
N LYS A 238 11.50 -7.56 23.88
CA LYS A 238 10.61 -6.77 24.72
C LYS A 238 10.10 -5.53 24.00
N LEU A 239 8.94 -5.01 24.39
CA LEU A 239 8.34 -3.80 23.80
C LEU A 239 9.23 -2.55 23.89
N CYS A 240 10.22 -2.52 24.78
CA CYS A 240 11.19 -1.42 24.91
C CYS A 240 12.40 -1.52 23.97
N GLU A 241 12.60 -2.66 23.30
CA GLU A 241 13.75 -2.89 22.40
C GLU A 241 13.50 -2.39 20.98
N PHE A 242 12.25 -2.11 20.63
CA PHE A 242 11.83 -1.65 19.31
C PHE A 242 10.64 -0.69 19.43
N ILE A 243 10.08 -0.26 18.31
CA ILE A 243 8.89 0.60 18.27
C ILE A 243 7.68 -0.28 17.93
N PRO A 244 6.86 -0.70 18.93
CA PRO A 244 5.73 -1.61 18.69
C PRO A 244 4.72 -1.09 17.67
N GLN A 245 4.58 0.23 17.56
CA GLN A 245 3.65 0.88 16.65
C GLN A 245 4.06 0.74 15.17
N ARG A 246 5.32 0.37 14.87
CA ARG A 246 5.76 0.03 13.51
C ARG A 246 5.51 -1.44 13.15
N THR A 247 5.27 -2.28 14.15
CA THR A 247 5.13 -3.74 14.00
C THR A 247 3.70 -4.20 14.25
N SER A 248 2.94 -3.46 15.06
CA SER A 248 1.56 -3.75 15.46
C SER A 248 0.69 -2.51 15.29
N SER A 249 -0.47 -2.72 14.66
CA SER A 249 -1.49 -1.68 14.47
C SER A 249 -2.69 -1.97 15.36
N TYR A 250 -3.03 -1.02 16.23
CA TYR A 250 -4.24 -1.07 17.05
C TYR A 250 -5.34 -0.20 16.43
N ILE A 251 -6.45 -0.83 16.06
CA ILE A 251 -7.66 -0.19 15.56
C ILE A 251 -8.61 0.04 16.74
N SER A 252 -8.83 1.30 17.07
CA SER A 252 -9.72 1.70 18.18
C SER A 252 -11.17 1.33 17.89
N GLN A 253 -11.98 1.24 18.95
CA GLN A 253 -13.43 1.16 18.83
C GLN A 253 -14.00 2.42 18.16
N ASN A 254 -13.44 3.59 18.48
CA ASN A 254 -13.86 4.88 17.94
C ASN A 254 -13.06 5.23 16.69
N ASP A 255 -13.77 5.60 15.62
CA ASP A 255 -13.17 6.00 14.35
C ASP A 255 -12.97 7.52 14.29
N VAL A 256 -11.72 7.95 14.44
CA VAL A 256 -11.33 9.37 14.43
C VAL A 256 -10.70 9.71 13.09
N HIS A 257 -11.35 10.60 12.34
CA HIS A 257 -10.94 11.04 11.01
C HIS A 257 -11.21 12.54 10.85
N VAL A 258 -10.45 13.19 9.96
CA VAL A 258 -10.73 14.57 9.53
C VAL A 258 -11.95 14.54 8.62
N GLY A 259 -13.04 15.21 9.02
CA GLY A 259 -14.33 15.09 8.35
C GLY A 259 -14.41 15.80 7.00
N GLU A 260 -13.46 16.71 6.74
CA GLU A 260 -13.34 17.53 5.55
C GLU A 260 -12.63 16.82 4.39
N MET A 261 -11.83 15.80 4.68
CA MET A 261 -11.08 15.04 3.67
C MET A 261 -11.97 13.98 3.02
N THR A 262 -11.69 13.67 1.76
CA THR A 262 -12.26 12.51 1.08
C THR A 262 -11.65 11.20 1.59
N VAL A 263 -12.32 10.08 1.35
CA VAL A 263 -11.79 8.75 1.71
C VAL A 263 -10.44 8.51 1.03
N LYS A 264 -10.33 8.85 -0.26
CA LYS A 264 -9.11 8.71 -1.04
C LYS A 264 -7.99 9.59 -0.49
N GLU A 265 -8.27 10.86 -0.20
CA GLU A 265 -7.28 11.77 0.41
C GLU A 265 -6.81 11.28 1.78
N THR A 266 -7.73 10.72 2.59
CA THR A 266 -7.40 10.20 3.93
C THR A 266 -6.44 9.02 3.84
N LEU A 267 -6.72 8.08 2.94
CA LEU A 267 -5.87 6.90 2.72
C LEU A 267 -4.53 7.28 2.08
N ASP A 268 -4.53 8.19 1.11
CA ASP A 268 -3.32 8.71 0.48
C ASP A 268 -2.42 9.43 1.50
N PHE A 269 -3.00 10.28 2.33
CA PHE A 269 -2.28 10.93 3.44
C PHE A 269 -1.65 9.90 4.39
N SER A 270 -2.42 8.88 4.80
CA SER A 270 -1.92 7.78 5.63
C SER A 270 -0.76 7.03 4.95
N ALA A 271 -0.92 6.67 3.68
CA ALA A 271 0.10 5.97 2.90
C ALA A 271 1.41 6.77 2.81
N ARG A 272 1.32 8.08 2.54
CA ARG A 272 2.49 8.98 2.52
C ARG A 272 3.19 9.08 3.87
N CYS A 273 2.43 9.15 4.97
CA CYS A 273 3.00 9.16 6.32
C CYS A 273 3.69 7.85 6.70
N GLN A 274 3.21 6.70 6.20
CA GLN A 274 3.86 5.40 6.42
C GLN A 274 5.11 5.22 5.55
N GLY A 275 5.13 5.86 4.37
CA GLY A 275 6.22 5.75 3.40
C GLY A 275 6.37 4.35 2.81
N VAL A 276 7.45 4.13 2.06
CA VAL A 276 7.71 2.83 1.42
C VAL A 276 8.25 1.78 2.39
N GLY A 277 8.80 2.21 3.54
CA GLY A 277 9.37 1.32 4.56
C GLY A 277 10.50 0.46 3.99
N SER A 278 10.52 -0.84 4.34
CA SER A 278 11.53 -1.80 3.85
C SER A 278 11.21 -2.41 2.47
N ARG A 279 10.22 -1.87 1.75
CA ARG A 279 9.78 -2.44 0.45
C ARG A 279 10.86 -2.32 -0.62
N LEU A 280 11.58 -1.20 -0.65
CA LEU A 280 12.68 -0.99 -1.58
C LEU A 280 13.83 -1.97 -1.34
N ASP A 281 14.21 -2.17 -0.07
CA ASP A 281 15.26 -3.13 0.31
C ASP A 281 14.87 -4.57 -0.06
N LEU A 282 13.62 -4.95 0.22
CA LEU A 282 13.08 -6.26 -0.16
C LEU A 282 13.11 -6.45 -1.68
N LEU A 283 12.65 -5.44 -2.44
CA LEU A 283 12.64 -5.48 -3.89
C LEU A 283 14.06 -5.57 -4.48
N ALA A 284 15.01 -4.81 -3.92
CA ALA A 284 16.40 -4.85 -4.33
C ALA A 284 17.02 -6.24 -4.12
N GLU A 285 16.74 -6.87 -2.97
CA GLU A 285 17.23 -8.21 -2.67
C GLU A 285 16.57 -9.29 -3.55
N ILE A 286 15.27 -9.17 -3.81
CA ILE A 286 14.56 -10.04 -4.77
C ILE A 286 15.21 -9.91 -6.16
N ALA A 287 15.32 -8.69 -6.69
CA ALA A 287 15.86 -8.44 -8.02
C ALA A 287 17.34 -8.87 -8.16
N ARG A 288 18.10 -8.86 -7.06
CA ARG A 288 19.47 -9.39 -7.01
C ARG A 288 19.49 -10.91 -7.15
N ARG A 289 18.64 -11.63 -6.41
CA ARG A 289 18.56 -13.10 -6.43
C ARG A 289 17.92 -13.64 -7.70
N GLU A 290 16.89 -12.96 -8.23
CA GLU A 290 16.28 -13.29 -9.53
C GLU A 290 17.32 -13.29 -10.65
N LYS A 291 18.19 -12.27 -10.68
CA LYS A 291 19.31 -12.18 -11.65
C LYS A 291 20.28 -13.35 -11.52
N GLN A 292 20.64 -13.73 -10.30
CA GLN A 292 21.56 -14.85 -10.05
C GLN A 292 20.97 -16.19 -10.48
N ALA A 293 19.68 -16.37 -10.26
CA ALA A 293 18.95 -17.59 -10.61
C ALA A 293 18.43 -17.60 -12.06
N ARG A 294 18.58 -16.50 -12.82
CA ARG A 294 17.99 -16.29 -14.16
C ARG A 294 16.48 -16.56 -14.18
N ILE A 295 15.79 -16.08 -13.14
CA ILE A 295 14.34 -16.19 -13.01
C ILE A 295 13.73 -14.85 -13.42
N PHE A 296 12.73 -14.90 -14.29
CA PHE A 296 11.95 -13.73 -14.69
C PHE A 296 10.65 -13.65 -13.86
N PRO A 297 10.34 -12.50 -13.23
CA PRO A 297 9.11 -12.34 -12.46
C PRO A 297 7.87 -12.17 -13.35
N ASP A 298 6.69 -12.40 -12.78
CA ASP A 298 5.41 -12.06 -13.41
C ASP A 298 5.29 -10.52 -13.52
N ALA A 299 4.94 -10.03 -14.71
CA ALA A 299 4.96 -8.59 -15.02
C ALA A 299 4.02 -7.76 -14.12
N ASP A 300 2.85 -8.31 -13.76
CA ASP A 300 1.86 -7.59 -12.93
C ASP A 300 2.37 -7.47 -11.50
N VAL A 301 2.93 -8.55 -10.96
CA VAL A 301 3.55 -8.56 -9.63
C VAL A 301 4.76 -7.62 -9.61
N ASP A 302 5.56 -7.61 -10.68
CA ASP A 302 6.73 -6.75 -10.78
C ASP A 302 6.39 -5.27 -10.83
N LEU A 303 5.41 -4.89 -11.65
CA LEU A 303 4.86 -3.55 -11.68
C LEU A 303 4.35 -3.11 -10.30
N PHE A 304 3.52 -3.94 -9.64
CA PHE A 304 2.97 -3.60 -8.33
C PHE A 304 4.06 -3.42 -7.27
N MET A 305 5.05 -4.32 -7.22
CA MET A 305 6.14 -4.24 -6.25
C MET A 305 7.01 -3.01 -6.46
N LYS A 306 7.32 -2.67 -7.71
CA LYS A 306 8.10 -1.47 -8.05
C LYS A 306 7.31 -0.20 -7.72
N ALA A 307 6.03 -0.14 -8.08
CA ALA A 307 5.17 1.01 -7.83
C ALA A 307 4.94 1.29 -6.33
N THR A 308 4.92 0.25 -5.50
CA THR A 308 4.76 0.40 -4.05
C THR A 308 6.10 0.62 -3.31
N ALA A 309 7.23 0.43 -3.98
CA ALA A 309 8.57 0.59 -3.40
C ALA A 309 9.24 1.92 -3.75
N ILE A 310 8.72 2.66 -4.72
CA ILE A 310 9.27 3.96 -5.15
C ILE A 310 8.53 5.09 -4.45
N GLU A 311 9.27 5.99 -3.81
CA GLU A 311 8.71 7.21 -3.23
C GLU A 311 8.40 8.24 -4.33
N GLY A 312 7.20 8.81 -4.29
CA GLY A 312 6.81 9.91 -5.18
C GLY A 312 5.35 10.32 -5.02
N ASP A 313 5.08 11.62 -5.08
CA ASP A 313 3.74 12.19 -4.88
C ASP A 313 2.71 11.80 -5.95
N ALA A 314 3.17 11.29 -7.10
CA ALA A 314 2.34 10.91 -8.24
C ALA A 314 1.87 9.44 -8.22
N ILE A 315 2.48 8.59 -7.40
CA ILE A 315 2.20 7.16 -7.39
C ILE A 315 1.32 6.83 -6.20
N ASN A 316 0.04 6.52 -6.47
CA ASN A 316 -0.95 6.24 -5.44
C ASN A 316 -1.51 4.82 -5.51
N LEU A 317 -0.71 3.89 -6.05
CA LEU A 317 -1.15 2.53 -6.35
C LEU A 317 -1.60 1.78 -5.09
N ILE A 318 -0.90 1.99 -3.97
CA ILE A 318 -1.27 1.37 -2.69
C ILE A 318 -2.66 1.84 -2.21
N THR A 319 -3.00 3.11 -2.41
CA THR A 319 -4.31 3.64 -2.04
C THR A 319 -5.41 3.08 -2.93
N TYR A 320 -5.19 3.01 -4.25
CA TYR A 320 -6.17 2.39 -5.15
C TYR A 320 -6.39 0.91 -4.82
N TYR A 321 -5.31 0.18 -4.53
CA TYR A 321 -5.37 -1.20 -4.07
C TYR A 321 -6.17 -1.34 -2.76
N THR A 322 -5.88 -0.50 -1.75
CA THR A 322 -6.59 -0.49 -0.47
C THR A 322 -8.08 -0.13 -0.63
N LEU A 323 -8.41 0.88 -1.44
CA LEU A 323 -9.80 1.24 -1.76
C LEU A 323 -10.55 0.06 -2.37
N ARG A 324 -9.94 -0.64 -3.32
CA ARG A 324 -10.58 -1.76 -4.03
C ARG A 324 -10.79 -2.98 -3.12
N ILE A 325 -9.79 -3.35 -2.32
CA ILE A 325 -9.88 -4.50 -1.38
C ILE A 325 -10.91 -4.26 -0.28
N LEU A 326 -10.99 -3.02 0.21
CA LEU A 326 -11.94 -2.67 1.26
C LEU A 326 -13.33 -2.35 0.69
N GLY A 327 -13.53 -2.35 -0.63
CA GLY A 327 -14.81 -2.00 -1.27
C GLY A 327 -15.24 -0.56 -0.95
N LEU A 328 -14.28 0.37 -1.00
CA LEU A 328 -14.43 1.81 -0.78
C LEU A 328 -14.27 2.63 -2.06
N ASP A 329 -14.03 1.96 -3.19
CA ASP A 329 -13.94 2.51 -4.55
C ASP A 329 -15.09 3.45 -4.90
N VAL A 330 -16.34 3.03 -4.64
CA VAL A 330 -17.54 3.83 -4.95
C VAL A 330 -17.61 5.12 -4.13
N CYS A 331 -17.00 5.16 -2.94
CA CYS A 331 -17.00 6.33 -2.06
C CYS A 331 -15.62 7.00 -1.95
N GLY A 332 -14.68 6.71 -2.84
CA GLY A 332 -13.30 7.24 -2.78
C GLY A 332 -13.26 8.76 -2.73
N ASP A 333 -14.03 9.43 -3.60
CA ASP A 333 -14.06 10.90 -3.70
C ASP A 333 -15.15 11.54 -2.81
N THR A 334 -15.79 10.75 -1.93
CA THR A 334 -16.77 11.26 -0.96
C THR A 334 -16.07 11.68 0.33
N ILE A 335 -16.49 12.80 0.92
CA ILE A 335 -15.98 13.24 2.24
C ILE A 335 -16.30 12.21 3.33
N VAL A 336 -15.35 12.01 4.26
CA VAL A 336 -15.54 11.10 5.39
C VAL A 336 -16.68 11.60 6.29
N GLY A 337 -16.78 12.91 6.49
CA GLY A 337 -17.78 13.54 7.33
C GLY A 337 -17.49 13.40 8.84
N ASN A 338 -18.25 14.15 9.62
CA ASN A 338 -18.17 14.19 11.07
C ASN A 338 -19.57 14.31 11.69
N ALA A 339 -19.68 14.59 12.99
CA ALA A 339 -20.97 14.70 13.66
C ALA A 339 -21.85 15.85 13.12
N MET A 340 -21.23 16.88 12.53
CA MET A 340 -21.89 18.09 12.03
C MET A 340 -22.10 18.06 10.51
N ARG A 341 -21.28 17.32 9.77
CA ARG A 341 -21.30 17.19 8.31
C ARG A 341 -21.47 15.73 7.91
N ARG A 342 -22.56 15.46 7.20
CA ARG A 342 -22.82 14.13 6.65
C ARG A 342 -21.73 13.76 5.63
N GLY A 343 -21.21 12.54 5.76
CA GLY A 343 -20.28 11.94 4.80
C GLY A 343 -20.65 10.49 4.53
N ILE A 344 -19.65 9.61 4.53
CA ILE A 344 -19.82 8.16 4.35
C ILE A 344 -20.60 7.51 5.51
N SER A 345 -21.12 6.31 5.27
CA SER A 345 -21.79 5.49 6.30
C SER A 345 -20.82 5.05 7.41
N GLY A 346 -21.35 4.70 8.58
CA GLY A 346 -20.53 4.20 9.70
C GLY A 346 -19.74 2.92 9.36
N GLY A 347 -20.34 2.00 8.59
CA GLY A 347 -19.65 0.79 8.14
C GLY A 347 -18.54 1.06 7.12
N GLN A 348 -18.71 2.07 6.25
CA GLN A 348 -17.63 2.56 5.39
C GLN A 348 -16.53 3.21 6.23
N LYS A 349 -16.89 4.09 7.18
CA LYS A 349 -15.93 4.73 8.08
C LYS A 349 -15.08 3.72 8.86
N LYS A 350 -15.67 2.60 9.30
CA LYS A 350 -14.92 1.54 9.98
C LYS A 350 -13.87 0.88 9.09
N ARG A 351 -14.22 0.65 7.82
CA ARG A 351 -13.30 0.13 6.81
C ARG A 351 -12.20 1.15 6.51
N VAL A 352 -12.51 2.45 6.43
CA VAL A 352 -11.49 3.51 6.29
C VAL A 352 -10.51 3.52 7.46
N THR A 353 -10.94 3.30 8.70
CA THR A 353 -10.01 3.18 9.85
C THR A 353 -9.13 1.93 9.77
N THR A 354 -9.57 0.90 9.04
CA THR A 354 -8.86 -0.37 8.93
C THR A 354 -7.80 -0.36 7.84
N GLY A 355 -8.07 0.36 6.74
CA GLY A 355 -7.10 0.58 5.65
C GLY A 355 -6.07 1.63 6.02
#